data_AF-A0A1R3KEQ9-F1
#
_entry.id   AF-A0A1R3KEQ9-F1
#
_cell.length_a   1.000
_cell.length_b   1.000
_cell.length_c   1.000
_cell.angle_alpha   90.00
_cell.angle_beta   90.00
_cell.angle_gamma   90.00
#
_symmetry.space_group_name_H-M   'P 1'
#
loop_
_entity.id
_entity.type
_entity.pdbx_description
1 polymer ?
#
loop_
_entity_poly.entity_id
_entity_poly.type
_entity_poly.pdbx_seq_one_letter_code
_entity_poly.pdbx_strand_id
1 'polypeptide(L)'
;MDKTRFRCKNVDKGCQRIAYDIKLKQIFSRYDVNKDGRLSKEELKNAFSELGSHVPMFRAFLALHHADKNGDRFIDIDQEEEMRALVQYAAQLGYDIEGGKL
;
A
#
# COMPACT_ATOMS: atom_id res chain seq x y z
N MET A 1 6.59 -28.16 -1.12
CA MET A 1 5.78 -27.14 -1.81
C MET A 1 6.49 -25.80 -1.74
N ASP A 2 6.56 -25.11 -2.87
CA ASP A 2 7.68 -24.30 -3.31
C ASP A 2 8.06 -23.04 -2.50
N LYS A 3 9.39 -22.94 -2.33
CA LYS A 3 10.13 -21.79 -1.81
C LYS A 3 10.17 -20.70 -2.91
N THR A 4 9.18 -19.81 -2.95
CA THR A 4 9.30 -18.57 -3.74
C THR A 4 10.25 -17.59 -3.05
N ARG A 5 11.54 -17.88 -3.27
CA ARG A 5 12.69 -17.03 -3.03
C ARG A 5 12.61 -15.82 -3.96
N PHE A 6 12.21 -14.66 -3.42
CA PHE A 6 12.57 -13.38 -4.01
C PHE A 6 13.26 -12.55 -2.93
N ARG A 7 14.59 -12.56 -2.97
CA ARG A 7 15.44 -11.64 -2.23
C ARG A 7 16.19 -10.78 -3.24
N CYS A 8 16.32 -9.50 -2.87
CA CYS A 8 17.19 -8.46 -3.39
C CYS A 8 16.74 -7.72 -4.65
N LYS A 9 16.49 -6.40 -4.50
CA LYS A 9 17.49 -5.40 -4.93
C LYS A 9 17.67 -4.31 -3.87
N ASN A 10 18.93 -4.11 -3.48
CA ASN A 10 19.39 -2.87 -2.85
C ASN A 10 19.16 -1.71 -3.81
N VAL A 11 18.57 -0.62 -3.34
CA VAL A 11 18.74 0.71 -3.97
C VAL A 11 19.04 1.69 -2.84
N ASP A 12 20.31 2.03 -2.71
CA ASP A 12 20.73 3.28 -2.08
C ASP A 12 20.05 4.45 -2.80
N LYS A 13 19.36 5.36 -2.08
CA LYS A 13 19.22 6.81 -2.38
C LYS A 13 18.15 7.46 -1.50
N GLY A 14 18.58 8.15 -0.44
CA GLY A 14 17.73 8.96 0.44
C GLY A 14 16.93 10.10 -0.22
N CYS A 15 17.06 10.31 -1.54
CA CYS A 15 16.27 11.29 -2.31
C CYS A 15 15.09 10.63 -3.09
N GLN A 16 15.13 9.32 -3.34
CA GLN A 16 14.07 8.63 -4.11
C GLN A 16 12.85 8.24 -3.27
N ARG A 17 12.99 8.23 -1.94
CA ARG A 17 11.96 7.69 -1.05
C ARG A 17 10.72 8.59 -0.95
N ILE A 18 10.90 9.92 -0.94
CA ILE A 18 9.78 10.87 -0.84
C ILE A 18 8.87 10.76 -2.08
N ALA A 19 9.44 10.73 -3.28
CA ALA A 19 8.65 10.64 -4.52
C ALA A 19 7.91 9.30 -4.64
N TYR A 20 8.53 8.21 -4.16
CA TYR A 20 7.90 6.89 -4.14
C TYR A 20 6.73 6.82 -3.15
N ASP A 21 6.92 7.34 -1.93
CA ASP A 21 5.90 7.39 -0.90
C ASP A 21 4.70 8.25 -1.35
N ILE A 22 4.94 9.37 -2.04
CA ILE A 22 3.89 10.21 -2.62
C ILE A 22 3.10 9.43 -3.69
N LYS A 23 3.77 8.70 -4.58
CA LYS A 23 3.08 7.89 -5.61
C LYS A 23 2.23 6.79 -4.98
N LEU A 24 2.74 6.08 -3.97
CA LEU A 24 1.96 5.10 -3.22
C LEU A 24 0.72 5.74 -2.60
N LYS A 25 0.91 6.88 -1.93
CA LYS A 25 -0.18 7.64 -1.31
C LYS A 25 -1.26 7.96 -2.34
N GLN A 26 -0.86 8.48 -3.51
CA GLN A 26 -1.78 8.81 -4.61
C GLN A 26 -2.52 7.59 -5.15
N ILE A 27 -1.88 6.43 -5.27
CA ILE A 27 -2.54 5.19 -5.70
C ILE A 27 -3.58 4.79 -4.69
N PHE A 28 -3.22 4.68 -3.40
CA PHE A 28 -4.17 4.31 -2.36
C PHE A 28 -5.35 5.29 -2.28
N SER A 29 -5.11 6.60 -2.35
CA SER A 29 -6.20 7.60 -2.35
C SER A 29 -7.11 7.53 -3.59
N ARG A 30 -6.67 6.97 -4.72
CA ARG A 30 -7.54 6.76 -5.89
C ARG A 30 -8.48 5.58 -5.71
N TYR A 31 -8.18 4.68 -4.78
CA TYR A 31 -8.98 3.49 -4.50
C TYR A 31 -10.13 3.72 -3.52
N ASP A 32 -10.23 4.90 -2.92
CA ASP A 32 -11.42 5.37 -2.21
C ASP A 32 -12.53 5.66 -3.26
N VAL A 33 -13.25 4.60 -3.64
CA VAL A 33 -14.24 4.64 -4.73
C VAL A 33 -15.54 5.26 -4.22
N ASN A 34 -15.89 4.97 -2.98
CA ASN A 34 -17.07 5.53 -2.33
C ASN A 34 -16.85 6.99 -1.86
N LYS A 35 -15.60 7.48 -1.86
CA LYS A 35 -15.19 8.84 -1.49
C LYS A 35 -15.59 9.18 -0.06
N ASP A 36 -15.50 8.20 0.82
CA ASP A 36 -15.80 8.41 2.24
C ASP A 36 -14.59 8.97 3.02
N GLY A 37 -13.45 9.16 2.35
CA GLY A 37 -12.22 9.66 2.95
C GLY A 37 -11.42 8.57 3.66
N ARG A 38 -11.83 7.31 3.52
CA ARG A 38 -11.28 6.15 4.21
C ARG A 38 -11.03 5.04 3.19
N LEU A 39 -10.18 4.09 3.57
CA LEU A 39 -9.92 2.91 2.76
C LEU A 39 -10.43 1.68 3.48
N SER A 40 -11.47 1.09 2.92
CA SER A 40 -11.97 -0.20 3.37
C SER A 40 -11.03 -1.34 2.99
N LYS A 41 -11.20 -2.50 3.64
CA LYS A 41 -10.46 -3.71 3.30
C LYS A 41 -10.63 -4.13 1.83
N GLU A 42 -11.81 -3.88 1.25
CA GLU A 42 -12.09 -4.24 -0.15
C GLU A 42 -11.38 -3.30 -1.13
N GLU A 43 -11.35 -2.00 -0.83
CA GLU A 43 -10.62 -1.00 -1.63
C GLU A 43 -9.11 -1.23 -1.55
N LEU A 44 -8.58 -1.53 -0.36
CA LEU A 44 -7.18 -1.91 -0.18
C LEU A 44 -6.84 -3.17 -0.99
N LYS A 45 -7.72 -4.17 -1.00
CA LYS A 45 -7.52 -5.38 -1.81
C LYS A 45 -7.42 -5.01 -3.30
N ASN A 46 -8.29 -4.16 -3.80
CA ASN A 46 -8.25 -3.72 -5.19
C ASN A 46 -6.96 -2.93 -5.49
N ALA A 47 -6.55 -2.05 -4.59
CA ALA A 47 -5.29 -1.31 -4.68
C ALA A 47 -4.08 -2.24 -4.77
N PHE A 48 -3.98 -3.24 -3.88
CA PHE A 48 -2.90 -4.21 -3.93
C PHE A 48 -2.95 -5.11 -5.17
N SER A 49 -4.14 -5.35 -5.72
CA SER A 49 -4.29 -6.10 -6.97
C SER A 49 -3.70 -5.34 -8.16
N GLU A 50 -3.95 -4.03 -8.27
CA GLU A 50 -3.36 -3.21 -9.34
C GLU A 50 -1.87 -2.97 -9.14
N LEU A 51 -1.40 -2.89 -7.89
CA LEU A 51 0.04 -2.89 -7.58
C LEU A 51 0.75 -4.20 -7.94
N GLY A 52 0.04 -5.19 -8.49
CA GLY A 52 0.61 -6.45 -8.97
C GLY A 52 0.77 -7.52 -7.89
N SER A 53 0.08 -7.40 -6.75
CA SER A 53 0.15 -8.41 -5.70
C SER A 53 -0.56 -9.70 -6.11
N HIS A 54 0.14 -10.84 -5.96
CA HIS A 54 -0.44 -12.17 -6.15
C HIS A 54 -1.40 -12.59 -5.02
N VAL A 55 -1.33 -11.94 -3.86
CA VAL A 55 -2.15 -12.26 -2.68
C VAL A 55 -2.80 -10.99 -2.10
N PRO A 56 -3.62 -10.27 -2.89
CA PRO A 56 -4.09 -8.94 -2.54
C PRO A 56 -4.94 -8.92 -1.25
N MET A 57 -5.74 -9.95 -1.02
CA MET A 57 -6.55 -10.08 0.20
C MET A 57 -5.68 -10.18 1.47
N PHE A 58 -4.57 -10.92 1.40
CA PHE A 58 -3.64 -11.05 2.53
C PHE A 58 -2.88 -9.74 2.77
N ARG A 59 -2.47 -9.05 1.70
CA ARG A 59 -1.84 -7.72 1.79
C ARG A 59 -2.76 -6.69 2.41
N ALA A 60 -4.02 -6.62 1.97
CA ALA A 60 -5.02 -5.72 2.53
C ALA A 60 -5.24 -5.97 4.02
N PHE A 61 -5.33 -7.23 4.44
CA PHE A 61 -5.49 -7.57 5.85
C PHE A 61 -4.30 -7.13 6.71
N LEU A 62 -3.07 -7.40 6.26
CA LEU A 62 -1.86 -6.99 6.99
C LEU A 62 -1.68 -5.48 6.99
N ALA A 63 -1.99 -4.81 5.88
CA ALA A 63 -1.95 -3.36 5.77
C ALA A 63 -2.90 -2.72 6.80
N LEU A 64 -4.14 -3.21 6.87
CA LEU A 64 -5.11 -2.75 7.85
C LEU A 64 -4.62 -2.99 9.27
N HIS A 65 -4.16 -4.21 9.59
CA HIS A 65 -3.63 -4.53 10.92
C HIS A 65 -2.43 -3.66 11.33
N HIS A 66 -1.64 -3.17 10.37
CA HIS A 66 -0.49 -2.32 10.64
C HIS A 66 -0.86 -0.84 10.81
N ALA A 67 -1.78 -0.36 9.99
CA ALA A 67 -2.12 1.05 9.84
C ALA A 67 -3.31 1.51 10.69
N ASP A 68 -4.31 0.66 10.91
CA ASP A 68 -5.51 0.95 11.70
C ASP A 68 -5.14 1.16 13.18
N LYS A 69 -5.04 2.43 13.61
CA LYS A 69 -4.68 2.79 14.99
C LYS A 69 -5.91 3.01 15.84
N ASN A 70 -6.98 3.52 15.25
CA ASN A 70 -8.22 3.82 15.93
C ASN A 70 -9.11 2.56 16.15
N GLY A 71 -8.80 1.45 15.47
CA GLY A 71 -9.50 0.18 15.57
C GLY A 71 -10.84 0.14 14.83
N ASP A 72 -11.08 1.06 13.89
CA ASP A 72 -12.35 1.19 13.20
C ASP A 72 -12.47 0.27 11.96
N ARG A 73 -11.40 -0.46 11.63
CA ARG A 73 -11.26 -1.35 10.47
C ARG A 73 -11.25 -0.63 9.12
N PHE A 74 -10.94 0.65 9.13
CA PHE A 74 -10.62 1.46 7.96
C PHE A 74 -9.24 2.08 8.13
N ILE A 75 -8.74 2.68 7.04
CA ILE A 75 -7.56 3.55 7.09
C ILE A 75 -8.02 4.93 6.66
N ASP A 76 -8.04 5.90 7.58
CA ASP A 76 -8.41 7.28 7.27
C ASP A 76 -7.32 7.93 6.40
N ILE A 77 -7.70 8.48 5.24
CA ILE A 77 -6.76 9.15 4.31
C ILE A 77 -6.27 10.48 4.89
N ASP A 78 -7.15 11.15 5.63
CA ASP A 78 -6.89 12.42 6.32
C ASP A 78 -6.04 12.24 7.58
N GLN A 79 -6.00 11.03 8.15
CA GLN A 79 -5.13 10.72 9.29
C GLN A 79 -3.74 10.39 8.79
N GLU A 80 -2.83 11.36 8.92
CA GLU A 80 -1.46 11.24 8.43
C GLU A 80 -0.73 10.03 9.01
N GLU A 81 -0.99 9.67 10.26
CA GLU A 81 -0.37 8.53 10.93
C GLU A 81 -0.76 7.18 10.30
N GLU A 82 -2.05 6.98 10.04
CA GLU A 82 -2.57 5.75 9.44
C GLU A 82 -2.14 5.64 7.97
N MET A 83 -2.28 6.72 7.21
CA MET A 83 -1.87 6.75 5.81
C MET A 83 -0.35 6.56 5.66
N ARG A 84 0.45 7.16 6.54
CA ARG A 84 1.90 6.96 6.56
C ARG A 84 2.27 5.52 6.89
N ALA A 85 1.59 4.89 7.83
CA ALA A 85 1.80 3.48 8.17
C ALA A 85 1.46 2.56 6.99
N LEU A 86 0.36 2.83 6.26
CA LEU A 86 -0.02 2.11 5.05
C LEU A 86 1.06 2.23 3.96
N VAL A 87 1.50 3.45 3.67
CA VAL A 87 2.56 3.72 2.68
C VAL A 87 3.87 3.04 3.09
N GLN A 88 4.24 3.11 4.36
CA GLN A 88 5.44 2.47 4.89
C GLN A 88 5.37 0.94 4.74
N TYR A 89 4.21 0.33 5.02
CA TYR A 89 3.98 -1.10 4.79
C TYR A 89 4.14 -1.45 3.31
N ALA A 90 3.47 -0.74 2.41
CA ALA A 90 3.54 -0.99 0.98
C ALA A 90 4.97 -0.81 0.42
N ALA A 91 5.70 0.20 0.91
CA ALA A 91 7.08 0.43 0.51
C ALA A 91 8.04 -0.69 0.94
N GLN A 92 7.80 -1.34 2.07
CA GLN A 92 8.56 -2.52 2.49
C GLN A 92 8.35 -3.72 1.56
N LEU A 93 7.24 -3.76 0.81
CA LEU A 93 6.95 -4.83 -0.14
C LEU A 93 7.65 -4.64 -1.48
N GLY A 94 8.06 -3.41 -1.80
CA GLY A 94 8.86 -3.11 -2.98
C GLY A 94 8.10 -3.29 -4.30
N TYR A 95 6.89 -2.74 -4.39
CA TYR A 95 6.12 -2.76 -5.65
C TYR A 95 6.79 -1.87 -6.72
N ASP A 96 6.81 -2.34 -7.96
CA ASP A 96 7.33 -1.60 -9.12
C ASP A 96 6.25 -0.64 -9.65
N ILE A 97 6.25 0.59 -9.15
CA ILE A 97 5.28 1.65 -9.51
C ILE A 97 5.74 2.45 -10.75
N GLU A 98 6.92 2.14 -11.29
CA GLU A 98 7.51 2.90 -12.41
C GLU A 98 7.03 2.47 -13.80
N GLY A 99 6.33 1.34 -13.93
CA GLY A 99 5.86 0.82 -15.22
C GLY A 99 4.35 0.90 -15.36
N GLY A 100 3.85 2.04 -15.87
CA GLY A 100 2.43 2.22 -16.17
C GLY A 100 1.88 1.09 -17.04
N LYS A 101 0.88 0.40 -16.52
CA LYS A 101 -0.22 -0.15 -17.30
C LYS A 101 -1.51 0.23 -16.57
N LEU A 102 -1.87 1.50 -16.70
CA LEU A 102 -3.26 1.96 -16.59
C LEU A 102 -3.99 1.56 -17.88
#